data_AF-A0A7J6MPG5-F1
#
_entry.id   AF-A0A7J6MPG5-F1
#
_cell.length_a   1.000
_cell.length_b   1.000
_cell.length_c   1.000
_cell.angle_alpha   90.00
_cell.angle_beta   90.00
_cell.angle_gamma   90.00
#
_symmetry.space_group_name_H-M   'P 1'
#
loop_
_entity.id
_entity.type
_entity.pdbx_description
1 polymer ?
#
loop_
_entity_poly.entity_id
_entity_poly.type
_entity_poly.pdbx_seq_one_letter_code
_entity_poly.pdbx_strand_id
1 'polypeptide(L)'
;MHLKGQEARDLLIRNLWNRVEDGGVLVVIEAGTPTGFRFIHHIRELFIMQLPEKAFHFVAPCPHESMCPLATTGRDWCHFHQGVKRLPHYVYNKGSQARHVEWDKFSFLVIRKGEGPRQKYSKEEDAPTAAEKSYFWPRLLMPPIKAGGHTLVDACSAPNNFERLSVSRAKPHTMGYRFSRKVMWGDLWRFPKRVNRRNAREY
;
A
#
# COMPACT_ATOMS: atom_id res chain seq x y z
N MET A 1 -15.69 -6.45 11.14
CA MET A 1 -16.27 -6.35 12.50
C MET A 1 -16.93 -4.98 12.61
N HIS A 2 -18.26 -4.88 12.58
CA HIS A 2 -18.95 -3.59 12.53
C HIS A 2 -19.06 -2.96 13.93
N LEU A 3 -17.93 -2.45 14.44
CA LEU A 3 -17.91 -1.69 15.68
C LEU A 3 -18.46 -0.28 15.44
N LYS A 4 -19.44 0.12 16.26
CA LYS A 4 -19.99 1.48 16.28
C LYS A 4 -19.13 2.36 17.21
N GLY A 5 -18.77 3.55 16.75
CA GLY A 5 -17.96 4.52 17.50
C GLY A 5 -16.45 4.41 17.23
N GLN A 6 -15.76 5.55 17.22
CA GLN A 6 -14.31 5.63 17.04
C GLN A 6 -13.57 5.13 18.28
N GLU A 7 -13.98 5.54 19.48
CA GLU A 7 -13.35 5.16 20.75
C GLU A 7 -13.29 3.64 20.96
N ALA A 8 -14.38 2.93 20.66
CA ALA A 8 -14.43 1.47 20.77
C ALA A 8 -13.43 0.78 19.81
N ARG A 9 -13.22 1.36 18.63
CA ARG A 9 -12.25 0.86 17.65
C ARG A 9 -10.82 1.14 18.10
N ASP A 10 -10.56 2.32 18.64
CA ASP A 10 -9.25 2.70 19.16
C ASP A 10 -8.85 1.80 20.33
N LEU A 11 -9.80 1.53 21.24
CA LEU A 11 -9.60 0.60 22.34
C LEU A 11 -9.32 -0.83 21.84
N LEU A 12 -10.06 -1.31 20.83
CA LEU A 12 -9.80 -2.61 20.21
C LEU A 12 -8.37 -2.68 19.66
N ILE A 13 -7.96 -1.69 18.87
CA ILE A 13 -6.64 -1.68 18.23
C ILE A 13 -5.53 -1.63 19.29
N ARG A 14 -5.69 -0.82 20.35
CA ARG A 14 -4.74 -0.79 21.48
C ARG A 14 -4.66 -2.13 22.20
N ASN A 15 -5.80 -2.77 22.45
CA ASN A 15 -5.86 -4.08 23.11
C ASN A 15 -5.25 -5.20 22.25
N LEU A 16 -5.42 -5.13 20.93
CA LEU A 16 -4.78 -6.05 20.00
C LEU A 16 -3.26 -5.81 19.98
N TRP A 17 -2.84 -4.55 19.86
CA TRP A 17 -1.42 -4.19 19.84
C TRP A 17 -0.67 -4.59 21.11
N ASN A 18 -1.28 -4.43 22.28
CA ASN A 18 -0.68 -4.83 23.56
C ASN A 18 -0.51 -6.36 23.68
N ARG A 19 -1.27 -7.15 22.91
CA ARG A 19 -1.13 -8.61 22.84
C ARG A 19 -0.10 -9.07 21.82
N VAL A 20 0.40 -8.18 20.96
CA VAL A 20 1.45 -8.52 20.00
C VAL A 20 2.78 -8.60 20.74
N GLU A 21 3.42 -9.76 20.64
CA GLU A 21 4.77 -9.99 21.15
C GLU A 21 5.80 -9.12 20.40
N ASP A 22 6.95 -8.90 21.02
CA ASP A 22 8.03 -8.14 20.38
C ASP A 22 8.54 -8.89 19.15
N GLY A 23 8.65 -8.20 18.01
CA GLY A 23 8.90 -8.81 16.71
C GLY A 23 7.65 -9.30 15.97
N GLY A 24 6.50 -9.37 16.65
CA GLY A 24 5.21 -9.79 16.11
C GLY A 24 4.59 -8.78 15.14
N VAL A 25 3.54 -9.21 14.42
CA VAL A 25 2.92 -8.44 13.35
C VAL A 25 1.42 -8.29 13.59
N LEU A 26 0.92 -7.07 13.49
CA LEU A 26 -0.50 -6.73 13.45
C LEU A 26 -0.91 -6.46 12.00
N VAL A 27 -1.90 -7.21 11.51
CA VAL A 27 -2.47 -7.04 10.17
C VAL A 27 -3.92 -6.58 10.31
N VAL A 28 -4.23 -5.42 9.76
CA VAL A 28 -5.59 -4.87 9.70
C VAL A 28 -6.04 -4.83 8.24
N ILE A 29 -7.23 -5.36 7.97
CA ILE A 29 -7.81 -5.41 6.62
C ILE A 29 -9.24 -4.87 6.71
N GLU A 30 -9.59 -4.00 5.79
CA GLU A 30 -10.93 -3.45 5.60
C GLU A 30 -11.35 -3.49 4.14
N ALA A 31 -12.65 -3.32 3.90
CA ALA A 31 -13.16 -3.18 2.54
C ALA A 31 -12.54 -1.96 1.84
N GLY A 32 -12.20 -2.09 0.55
CA GLY A 32 -11.51 -1.07 -0.25
C GLY A 32 -12.42 0.09 -0.67
N THR A 33 -13.20 0.59 0.27
CA THR A 33 -14.11 1.74 0.15
C THR A 33 -13.45 2.99 0.73
N PRO A 34 -13.90 4.21 0.37
CA PRO A 34 -13.41 5.43 0.99
C PRO A 34 -13.53 5.42 2.52
N THR A 35 -14.62 4.87 3.07
CA THR A 35 -14.82 4.72 4.51
C THR A 35 -13.81 3.74 5.14
N GLY A 36 -13.57 2.60 4.50
CA GLY A 36 -12.57 1.63 4.96
C GLY A 36 -11.15 2.20 4.93
N PHE A 37 -10.81 2.96 3.90
CA PHE A 37 -9.54 3.69 3.84
C PHE A 37 -9.40 4.71 4.96
N ARG A 38 -10.44 5.51 5.24
CA ARG A 38 -10.42 6.47 6.36
C ARG A 38 -10.19 5.79 7.70
N PHE A 39 -10.73 4.59 7.90
CA PHE A 39 -10.48 3.79 9.10
C PHE A 39 -9.03 3.32 9.19
N ILE A 40 -8.48 2.74 8.12
CA ILE A 40 -7.07 2.33 8.07
C ILE A 40 -6.13 3.53 8.26
N HIS A 41 -6.48 4.67 7.68
CA HIS A 41 -5.74 5.92 7.85
C HIS A 41 -5.74 6.40 9.31
N HIS A 42 -6.91 6.40 9.96
CA HIS A 42 -7.04 6.74 11.38
C HIS A 42 -6.16 5.84 12.25
N ILE A 43 -6.16 4.53 12.02
CA ILE A 43 -5.26 3.61 12.72
C ILE A 43 -3.81 4.02 12.51
N ARG A 44 -3.40 4.27 11.27
CA ARG A 44 -2.04 4.71 10.95
C ARG A 44 -1.68 6.00 11.70
N GLU A 45 -2.59 6.97 11.79
CA GLU A 45 -2.40 8.21 12.56
C GLU A 45 -2.26 7.94 14.06
N LEU A 46 -3.08 7.06 14.65
CA LEU A 46 -2.95 6.67 16.05
C LEU A 46 -1.55 6.14 16.36
N PHE A 47 -1.02 5.27 15.50
CA PHE A 47 0.35 4.76 15.65
C PHE A 47 1.39 5.87 15.51
N ILE A 48 1.27 6.73 14.49
CA ILE A 48 2.20 7.85 14.27
C ILE A 48 2.18 8.83 15.46
N MET A 49 1.03 9.14 16.05
CA MET A 49 0.95 10.07 17.18
C MET A 49 1.47 9.46 18.48
N GLN A 50 1.39 8.13 18.64
CA GLN A 50 1.88 7.40 19.81
C GLN A 50 3.36 6.98 19.70
N LEU A 51 4.08 7.47 18.68
CA LEU A 51 5.47 7.14 18.35
C LEU A 51 6.55 7.30 19.45
N PRO A 52 6.43 8.14 20.51
CA PRO A 52 7.58 8.37 21.40
C PRO A 52 8.01 7.17 22.26
N GLU A 53 7.18 6.14 22.45
CA GLU A 53 7.42 5.13 23.50
C GLU A 53 7.67 3.70 23.01
N LYS A 54 7.39 3.38 21.74
CA LYS A 54 7.47 1.99 21.23
C LYS A 54 8.12 1.93 19.85
N ALA A 55 9.17 1.13 19.72
CA ALA A 55 9.73 0.78 18.42
C ALA A 55 8.68 -0.04 17.63
N PHE A 56 8.12 0.53 16.58
CA PHE A 56 7.32 -0.17 15.57
C PHE A 56 7.67 0.35 14.20
N HIS A 57 7.36 -0.40 13.16
CA HIS A 57 7.49 0.09 11.79
C HIS A 57 6.38 -0.46 10.89
N PHE A 58 6.05 0.31 9.85
CA PHE A 58 5.07 -0.13 8.85
C PHE A 58 5.73 -1.08 7.85
N VAL A 59 5.18 -2.28 7.69
CA VAL A 59 5.70 -3.25 6.70
C VAL A 59 5.06 -3.00 5.33
N ALA A 60 3.75 -2.76 5.30
CA ALA A 60 2.97 -2.52 4.10
C ALA A 60 1.65 -1.83 4.47
N PRO A 61 0.96 -1.17 3.53
CA PRO A 61 1.36 -0.86 2.16
C PRO A 61 2.29 0.37 2.07
N CYS A 62 2.26 1.26 3.06
CA CYS A 62 2.95 2.54 2.98
C CYS A 62 4.48 2.39 3.08
N PRO A 63 5.26 2.99 2.18
CA PRO A 63 6.73 2.96 2.23
C PRO A 63 7.33 4.03 3.16
N HIS A 64 6.51 4.83 3.83
CA HIS A 64 6.93 5.93 4.69
C HIS A 64 6.16 5.92 6.03
N GLU A 65 6.71 6.62 7.03
CA GLU A 65 6.21 6.62 8.43
C GLU A 65 5.62 7.99 8.84
N SER A 66 5.20 8.76 7.84
CA SER A 66 4.66 10.12 7.99
C SER A 66 3.26 10.26 7.38
N MET A 67 2.65 11.45 7.44
CA MET A 67 1.27 11.67 6.97
C MET A 67 1.04 11.16 5.54
N CYS A 68 -0.08 10.45 5.32
CA CYS A 68 -0.37 9.86 4.02
C CYS A 68 -0.71 10.95 2.98
N PRO A 69 0.03 11.07 1.86
CA PRO A 69 -0.22 12.13 0.88
C PRO A 69 -1.62 12.03 0.24
N LEU A 70 -2.13 10.81 0.05
CA LEU A 70 -3.48 10.58 -0.47
C LEU A 70 -4.58 11.04 0.47
N ALA A 71 -4.40 10.81 1.77
CA ALA A 71 -5.37 11.24 2.77
C ALA A 71 -5.38 12.77 2.92
N THR A 72 -4.21 13.41 2.82
CA THR A 72 -4.11 14.88 2.84
C THR A 72 -4.86 15.51 1.67
N THR A 73 -4.85 14.89 0.48
CA THR A 73 -5.65 15.42 -0.64
C THR A 73 -7.14 15.14 -0.47
N GLY A 74 -7.53 14.00 0.10
CA GLY A 74 -8.94 13.64 0.35
C GLY A 74 -9.78 13.34 -0.90
N ARG A 75 -9.20 13.37 -2.11
CA ARG A 75 -9.91 13.07 -3.38
C ARG A 75 -9.85 11.60 -3.77
N ASP A 76 -8.79 10.90 -3.40
CA ASP A 76 -8.54 9.49 -3.70
C ASP A 76 -8.28 8.69 -2.42
N TRP A 77 -8.40 7.36 -2.50
CA TRP A 77 -8.15 6.47 -1.38
C TRP A 77 -7.21 5.32 -1.73
N CYS A 78 -6.35 4.95 -0.78
CA CYS A 78 -5.43 3.83 -0.93
C CYS A 78 -6.18 2.50 -0.76
N HIS A 79 -6.28 1.73 -1.84
CA HIS A 79 -6.88 0.40 -1.86
C HIS A 79 -6.11 -0.49 -2.85
N PHE A 80 -6.43 -1.78 -2.82
CA PHE A 80 -5.91 -2.82 -3.70
C PHE A 80 -7.07 -3.72 -4.13
N HIS A 81 -6.87 -4.56 -5.14
CA HIS A 81 -7.85 -5.56 -5.54
C HIS A 81 -7.25 -6.96 -5.50
N GLN A 82 -8.07 -7.96 -5.19
CA GLN A 82 -7.72 -9.36 -5.34
C GLN A 82 -8.82 -10.08 -6.11
N GLY A 83 -8.42 -10.90 -7.09
CA GLY A 83 -9.34 -11.79 -7.77
C GLY A 83 -9.68 -12.95 -6.83
N VAL A 84 -10.95 -13.06 -6.46
CA VAL A 84 -11.47 -14.14 -5.63
C VAL A 84 -12.38 -15.03 -6.48
N LYS A 85 -12.25 -16.35 -6.29
CA LYS A 85 -13.19 -17.29 -6.89
C LYS A 85 -14.45 -17.31 -6.04
N ARG A 86 -15.59 -16.87 -6.57
CA ARG A 86 -16.86 -17.13 -5.91
C ARG A 86 -17.24 -18.59 -6.10
N LEU A 87 -17.90 -19.15 -5.09
CA LEU A 87 -18.50 -20.47 -5.23
C LEU A 87 -19.48 -20.44 -6.42
N PRO A 88 -19.49 -21.47 -7.27
CA PRO A 88 -20.36 -21.50 -8.43
C PRO A 88 -21.81 -21.36 -7.99
N HIS A 89 -22.49 -20.36 -8.55
CA HIS A 89 -23.84 -19.93 -8.16
C HIS A 89 -24.95 -20.92 -8.61
N TYR A 90 -24.67 -22.22 -8.76
CA TYR A 90 -25.67 -23.23 -9.14
C TYR A 90 -26.72 -23.48 -8.05
N VAL A 91 -26.45 -23.03 -6.82
CA VAL A 91 -27.31 -23.25 -5.64
C VAL A 91 -28.43 -22.19 -5.52
N TYR A 92 -28.31 -21.01 -6.17
CA TYR A 92 -29.19 -19.87 -5.82
C TYR A 92 -29.93 -19.14 -6.95
N ASN A 93 -29.60 -19.27 -8.25
CA ASN A 93 -30.54 -18.96 -9.37
C ASN A 93 -29.94 -19.19 -10.77
N LYS A 94 -30.84 -19.49 -11.71
CA LYS A 94 -30.64 -19.84 -13.13
C LYS A 94 -29.59 -19.01 -13.90
N GLY A 95 -28.61 -19.69 -14.50
CA GLY A 95 -28.21 -19.42 -15.88
C GLY A 95 -27.01 -18.49 -16.16
N SER A 96 -26.34 -17.88 -15.17
CA SER A 96 -25.14 -17.10 -15.47
C SER A 96 -23.91 -17.99 -15.64
N GLN A 97 -23.38 -18.07 -16.86
CA GLN A 97 -22.07 -18.67 -17.18
C GLN A 97 -20.90 -17.67 -17.04
N ALA A 98 -21.13 -16.50 -16.42
CA ALA A 98 -20.06 -15.54 -16.19
C ALA A 98 -18.92 -16.19 -15.38
N ARG A 99 -17.67 -15.83 -15.71
CA ARG A 99 -16.49 -16.32 -15.00
C ARG A 99 -16.70 -16.13 -13.50
N HIS A 100 -16.55 -17.20 -12.72
CA HIS A 100 -16.70 -17.23 -11.26
C HIS A 100 -15.58 -16.48 -10.52
N VAL A 101 -15.00 -15.45 -11.12
CA VAL A 101 -13.91 -14.65 -10.55
C VAL A 101 -14.40 -13.22 -10.44
N GLU A 102 -14.50 -12.74 -9.20
CA GLU A 102 -14.82 -11.35 -8.89
C GLU A 102 -13.58 -10.64 -8.35
N TRP A 103 -13.48 -9.34 -8.62
CA TRP A 103 -12.38 -8.51 -8.14
C TRP A 103 -12.82 -7.74 -6.90
N ASP A 104 -12.48 -8.25 -5.73
CA ASP A 104 -12.81 -7.61 -4.47
C ASP A 104 -11.73 -6.60 -4.08
N LYS A 105 -12.18 -5.39 -3.75
CA LYS A 105 -11.31 -4.30 -3.31
C LYS A 105 -11.14 -4.34 -1.81
N PHE A 106 -9.91 -4.16 -1.34
CA PHE A 106 -9.56 -4.11 0.08
C PHE A 106 -8.50 -3.04 0.35
N SER A 107 -8.51 -2.52 1.56
CA SER A 107 -7.46 -1.66 2.10
C SER A 107 -6.87 -2.38 3.30
N PHE A 108 -5.55 -2.36 3.44
CA PHE A 108 -4.89 -3.07 4.52
C PHE A 108 -3.75 -2.25 5.12
N LEU A 109 -3.32 -2.61 6.31
CA LEU A 109 -2.19 -2.05 7.03
C LEU A 109 -1.50 -3.16 7.81
N VAL A 110 -0.19 -3.23 7.64
CA VAL A 110 0.68 -4.21 8.32
C VAL A 110 1.69 -3.45 9.15
N ILE A 111 1.67 -3.71 10.45
CA ILE A 111 2.54 -3.06 11.43
C ILE A 111 3.31 -4.15 12.14
N ARG A 112 4.63 -3.99 12.23
CA ARG A 112 5.48 -4.89 13.01
C ARG A 112 5.97 -4.20 14.26
N LYS A 113 5.90 -4.90 15.39
CA LYS A 113 6.44 -4.45 16.68
C LYS A 113 7.94 -4.70 16.70
N GLY A 114 8.71 -3.69 17.06
CA GLY A 114 10.17 -3.67 17.01
C GLY A 114 10.72 -2.68 15.97
N GLU A 115 12.03 -2.46 16.06
CA GLU A 115 12.76 -1.53 15.19
C GLU A 115 12.72 -1.97 13.71
N GLY A 116 12.42 -1.01 12.85
CA GLY A 116 12.36 -1.22 11.42
C GLY A 116 13.64 -0.89 10.66
N PRO A 117 13.81 -1.39 9.43
CA PRO A 117 14.95 -1.03 8.58
C PRO A 117 15.06 0.49 8.31
N ARG A 118 13.94 1.21 8.24
CA ARG A 118 13.93 2.68 8.04
C ARG A 118 14.34 3.50 9.26
N GLN A 119 14.32 2.90 10.45
CA GLN A 119 14.85 3.53 11.67
C GLN A 119 16.35 3.27 11.80
N LYS A 120 16.81 2.11 11.32
CA LYS A 120 18.23 1.72 11.34
C LYS A 120 19.06 2.38 10.23
N TYR A 121 18.48 2.53 9.04
CA TYR A 121 19.19 3.03 7.86
C TYR A 121 18.49 4.26 7.29
N SER A 122 19.27 5.29 6.95
CA SER A 122 18.72 6.52 6.33
C SER A 122 18.57 6.39 4.80
N LYS A 123 19.39 5.56 4.15
CA LYS A 123 19.36 5.35 2.69
C LYS A 123 19.21 3.88 2.33
N GLU A 124 18.69 3.62 1.13
CA GLU A 124 18.60 2.26 0.56
C GLU A 124 19.98 1.59 0.43
N GLU A 125 21.02 2.36 0.14
CA GLU A 125 22.38 1.84 -0.09
C GLU A 125 23.00 1.24 1.18
N ASP A 126 22.61 1.75 2.35
CA ASP A 126 23.15 1.35 3.65
C ASP A 126 22.55 0.01 4.13
N ALA A 127 21.40 -0.38 3.60
CA ALA A 127 20.74 -1.63 3.96
C ALA A 127 21.49 -2.83 3.35
N PRO A 128 21.92 -3.83 4.14
CA PRO A 128 22.73 -4.93 3.63
C PRO A 128 21.91 -5.91 2.78
N THR A 129 20.68 -6.23 3.19
CA THR A 129 19.86 -7.25 2.52
C THR A 129 18.86 -6.66 1.53
N ALA A 130 18.51 -7.43 0.49
CA ALA A 130 17.48 -7.03 -0.47
C ALA A 130 16.09 -6.83 0.19
N ALA A 131 15.81 -7.58 1.27
CA ALA A 131 14.59 -7.43 2.04
C ALA A 131 14.53 -6.07 2.75
N GLU A 132 15.63 -5.62 3.36
CA GLU A 132 15.70 -4.32 4.02
C GLU A 132 15.67 -3.17 3.00
N LYS A 133 16.33 -3.33 1.85
CA LYS A 133 16.25 -2.36 0.74
C LYS A 133 14.80 -2.16 0.26
N SER A 134 14.00 -3.21 0.30
CA SER A 134 12.61 -3.15 -0.18
C SER A 134 11.73 -2.16 0.60
N TYR A 135 12.10 -1.81 1.84
CA TYR A 135 11.36 -0.84 2.67
C TYR A 135 11.48 0.61 2.17
N PHE A 136 12.48 0.89 1.31
CA PHE A 136 12.71 2.21 0.71
C PHE A 136 12.08 2.35 -0.68
N TRP A 137 11.61 1.24 -1.26
CA TRP A 137 11.03 1.26 -2.60
C TRP A 137 9.60 1.80 -2.59
N PRO A 138 9.23 2.68 -3.55
CA PRO A 138 7.85 3.12 -3.74
C PRO A 138 6.89 1.95 -3.94
N ARG A 139 5.67 2.06 -3.43
CA ARG A 139 4.60 1.07 -3.66
C ARG A 139 3.60 1.58 -4.69
N LEU A 140 3.22 0.71 -5.61
CA LEU A 140 2.23 1.01 -6.64
C LEU A 140 0.83 1.03 -6.06
N LEU A 141 0.15 2.16 -6.22
CA LEU A 141 -1.19 2.38 -5.65
C LEU A 141 -2.30 2.31 -6.68
N MET A 142 -1.97 2.18 -7.96
CA MET A 142 -2.94 1.97 -9.02
C MET A 142 -2.42 0.96 -10.05
N PRO A 143 -3.30 0.34 -10.83
CA PRO A 143 -2.89 -0.46 -11.99
C PRO A 143 -2.03 0.38 -12.97
N PRO A 144 -0.96 -0.20 -13.54
CA PRO A 144 -0.14 0.52 -14.52
C PRO A 144 -0.92 0.80 -15.80
N ILE A 145 -0.81 2.03 -16.32
CA ILE A 145 -1.41 2.44 -17.59
C ILE A 145 -0.40 2.16 -18.70
N LYS A 146 -0.72 1.17 -19.55
CA LYS A 146 0.18 0.71 -20.62
C LYS A 146 -0.16 1.44 -21.91
N ALA A 147 0.80 2.20 -22.43
CA ALA A 147 0.70 2.87 -23.73
C ALA A 147 1.74 2.32 -24.73
N GLY A 148 1.68 2.80 -25.97
CA GLY A 148 2.70 2.53 -26.98
C GLY A 148 4.04 3.15 -26.57
N GLY A 149 5.06 2.32 -26.34
CA GLY A 149 6.42 2.77 -26.04
C GLY A 149 6.68 3.32 -24.62
N HIS A 150 5.65 3.50 -23.79
CA HIS A 150 5.79 3.89 -22.38
C HIS A 150 4.70 3.29 -21.49
N THR A 151 4.95 3.27 -20.18
CA THR A 151 4.01 2.81 -19.14
C THR A 151 4.01 3.84 -18.03
N LEU A 152 2.82 4.28 -17.62
CA LEU A 152 2.63 5.19 -16.50
C LEU A 152 2.29 4.39 -15.25
N VAL A 153 2.93 4.74 -14.15
CA VAL A 153 2.85 4.00 -12.89
C VAL A 153 2.66 4.99 -11.75
N ASP A 154 1.56 4.87 -11.01
CA ASP A 154 1.26 5.73 -9.87
C ASP A 154 1.78 5.07 -8.59
N ALA A 155 2.70 5.74 -7.91
CA ALA A 155 3.39 5.20 -6.76
C ALA A 155 3.35 6.15 -5.57
N CYS A 156 3.14 5.58 -4.39
CA CYS A 156 3.45 6.25 -3.14
C CYS A 156 4.93 6.03 -2.84
N SER A 157 5.64 7.09 -2.49
CA SER A 157 7.06 7.07 -2.20
C SER A 157 7.35 7.82 -0.90
N ALA A 158 8.38 7.36 -0.19
CA ALA A 158 9.03 8.18 0.81
C ALA A 158 9.59 9.48 0.19
N PRO A 159 9.65 10.60 0.94
CA PRO A 159 9.19 10.75 2.32
C PRO A 159 7.67 10.88 2.47
N ASN A 160 6.95 11.62 1.61
CA ASN A 160 5.48 11.76 1.62
C ASN A 160 4.95 12.12 0.22
N ASN A 161 5.36 11.39 -0.81
CA ASN A 161 5.01 11.76 -2.18
C ASN A 161 4.05 10.76 -2.83
N PHE A 162 3.08 11.27 -3.58
CA PHE A 162 2.24 10.49 -4.47
C PHE A 162 2.49 10.94 -5.91
N GLU A 163 3.34 10.20 -6.61
CA GLU A 163 3.89 10.59 -7.90
C GLU A 163 3.50 9.62 -9.02
N ARG A 164 3.42 10.15 -10.24
CA ARG A 164 3.29 9.35 -11.46
C ARG A 164 4.65 9.25 -12.14
N LEU A 165 5.12 8.03 -12.27
CA LEU A 165 6.36 7.67 -12.94
C LEU A 165 6.08 7.29 -14.39
N SER A 166 6.74 7.95 -15.35
CA SER A 166 6.70 7.54 -16.76
C SER A 166 7.93 6.70 -17.12
N VAL A 167 7.68 5.44 -17.47
CA VAL A 167 8.72 4.46 -17.83
C VAL A 167 8.66 4.22 -19.34
N SER A 168 9.62 4.75 -20.09
CA SER A 168 9.68 4.62 -21.55
C SER A 168 10.68 3.56 -22.03
N ARG A 169 10.43 3.00 -23.22
CA ARG A 169 11.29 1.99 -23.87
C ARG A 169 12.64 2.55 -24.31
N ALA A 170 12.67 3.82 -24.72
CA ALA A 170 13.83 4.46 -25.36
C ALA A 170 14.97 4.86 -24.39
N LYS A 171 14.77 4.69 -23.06
CA LYS A 171 15.73 5.15 -22.04
C LYS A 171 16.62 4.02 -21.51
N PRO A 172 17.78 4.34 -20.87
CA PRO A 172 18.88 3.39 -20.61
C PRO A 172 18.55 2.16 -19.73
N HIS A 173 17.44 2.19 -19.01
CA HIS A 173 17.00 1.10 -18.13
C HIS A 173 15.99 0.20 -18.83
N THR A 174 16.42 -0.51 -19.89
CA THR A 174 15.57 -1.41 -20.69
C THR A 174 14.83 -2.43 -19.81
N MET A 175 15.47 -2.89 -18.72
CA MET A 175 14.85 -3.79 -17.74
C MET A 175 13.68 -3.11 -17.03
N GLY A 176 13.80 -1.85 -16.60
CA GLY A 176 12.70 -1.10 -15.97
C GLY A 176 11.46 -1.04 -16.87
N TYR A 177 11.62 -0.82 -18.18
CA TYR A 177 10.48 -0.85 -19.12
C TYR A 177 9.85 -2.24 -19.27
N ARG A 178 10.66 -3.31 -19.29
CA ARG A 178 10.12 -4.68 -19.33
C ARG A 178 9.32 -5.00 -18.07
N PHE A 179 9.82 -4.61 -16.91
CA PHE A 179 9.14 -4.83 -15.63
C PHE A 179 7.90 -3.94 -15.47
N SER A 180 7.91 -2.68 -15.90
CA SER A 180 6.72 -1.79 -15.80
C SER A 180 5.50 -2.32 -16.53
N ARG A 181 5.67 -3.17 -17.55
CA ARG A 181 4.55 -3.82 -18.25
C ARG A 181 4.02 -5.07 -17.55
N LYS A 182 4.77 -5.61 -16.58
CA LYS A 182 4.45 -6.81 -15.81
C LYS A 182 4.03 -6.52 -14.37
N VAL A 183 4.33 -5.33 -13.84
CA VAL A 183 3.90 -4.97 -12.49
C VAL A 183 2.39 -4.99 -12.34
N MET A 184 1.95 -5.30 -11.14
CA MET A 184 0.57 -5.31 -10.70
C MET A 184 0.36 -4.23 -9.64
N TRP A 185 -0.92 -3.98 -9.35
CA TRP A 185 -1.30 -3.08 -8.28
C TRP A 185 -0.84 -3.63 -6.93
N GLY A 186 -0.10 -2.84 -6.16
CA GLY A 186 0.47 -3.24 -4.89
C GLY A 186 1.93 -3.65 -4.94
N ASP A 187 2.53 -3.79 -6.13
CA ASP A 187 3.94 -4.13 -6.26
C ASP A 187 4.87 -3.03 -5.75
N LEU A 188 6.10 -3.41 -5.43
CA LEU A 188 7.18 -2.47 -5.12
C LEU A 188 7.93 -2.08 -6.40
N TRP A 189 8.33 -0.82 -6.49
CA TRP A 189 9.00 -0.26 -7.65
C TRP A 189 10.46 0.09 -7.34
N ARG A 190 11.38 -0.83 -7.67
CA ARG A 190 12.83 -0.67 -7.42
C ARG A 190 13.54 0.29 -8.39
N PHE A 191 13.01 0.49 -9.60
CA PHE A 191 13.77 1.16 -10.66
C PHE A 191 13.83 2.68 -10.47
N PRO A 192 14.92 3.34 -10.91
CA PRO A 192 15.14 4.76 -10.66
C PRO A 192 14.03 5.63 -11.25
N LYS A 193 13.63 6.65 -10.47
CA LYS A 193 12.67 7.68 -10.85
C LYS A 193 13.29 8.57 -11.93
N ARG A 194 12.76 8.58 -13.16
CA ARG A 194 13.36 9.38 -14.25
C ARG A 194 12.45 10.35 -14.98
N VAL A 195 11.13 10.25 -14.80
CA VAL A 195 10.19 11.30 -15.21
C VAL A 195 9.15 11.39 -14.11
N ASN A 196 9.29 12.41 -13.27
CA ASN A 196 8.43 12.64 -12.13
C ASN A 196 7.45 13.75 -12.48
N ARG A 197 6.17 13.42 -12.65
CA ARG A 197 5.12 14.42 -12.41
C ARG A 197 4.81 14.34 -10.91
N ARG A 198 5.13 15.42 -10.19
CA ARG A 198 5.02 15.49 -8.72
C ARG A 198 3.62 15.15 -8.23
N ASN A 199 2.58 15.50 -9.00
CA ASN A 199 1.22 15.08 -8.76
C ASN A 199 0.83 13.99 -9.75
N ALA A 200 0.48 12.81 -9.25
CA ALA A 200 0.10 11.69 -10.11
C ALA A 200 -1.19 11.96 -10.91
N ARG A 201 -2.09 12.78 -10.38
CA ARG A 201 -3.44 13.00 -10.94
C ARG A 201 -3.85 14.46 -11.14
N GLU A 202 -2.90 15.40 -11.10
CA GLU A 202 -3.08 16.83 -11.46
C GLU A 202 -4.34 17.52 -10.88
N TYR A 203 -4.77 17.10 -9.69
CA TYR A 203 -5.84 17.74 -8.94
C TYR A 203 -5.33 18.68 -7.84
#